data_AF-A0AAD8DWY2-F1
#
_entry.id   AF-A0AAD8DWY2-F1
#
_cell.length_a   1.000
_cell.length_b   1.000
_cell.length_c   1.000
_cell.angle_alpha   90.00
_cell.angle_beta   90.00
_cell.angle_gamma   90.00
#
_symmetry.space_group_name_H-M   'P 1'
#
loop_
_entity.id
_entity.type
_entity.pdbx_description
1 polymer ?
#
loop_
_entity_poly.entity_id
_entity_poly.type
_entity_poly.pdbx_seq_one_letter_code
_entity_poly.pdbx_strand_id
1 'polypeptide(L)'
;METPQNLPRRGKTLFSLLQLQEYGFEHIKNAYVQGLRALREYTEAHLVEELRTADTQKKLDISSKWNDSDQMKILSDTETLSAFIDLDLTKAQYMYLKNLTNDRKCCIFPPYYKIQEIKRSCYPPSCTIEITNTYAKVINIHD
;
A
#
# COMPACT_ATOMS: atom_id res chain seq x y z
N MET A 1 10.47 40.26 36.84
CA MET A 1 10.86 39.78 35.50
C MET A 1 11.89 38.69 35.70
N GLU A 2 11.46 37.43 35.79
CA GLU A 2 12.35 36.27 35.65
C GLU A 2 11.58 35.18 34.89
N THR A 3 12.27 34.63 33.90
CA THR A 3 11.84 33.76 32.80
C THR A 3 11.39 32.36 33.23
N PRO A 4 10.45 31.72 32.52
CA PRO A 4 10.11 30.32 32.76
C PRO A 4 11.23 29.39 32.25
N GLN A 5 11.68 28.49 33.13
CA GLN A 5 12.60 27.40 32.79
C GLN A 5 11.95 26.46 31.78
N ASN A 6 12.53 26.41 30.58
CA ASN A 6 12.23 25.43 29.55
C ASN A 6 12.73 24.04 29.99
N LEU A 7 11.81 23.13 30.33
CA LEU A 7 12.11 21.71 30.52
C LEU A 7 12.57 21.08 29.18
N PRO A 8 13.68 20.33 29.14
CA PRO A 8 14.13 19.68 27.92
C PRO A 8 13.18 18.53 27.55
N ARG A 9 12.72 18.57 26.30
CA ARG A 9 11.83 17.57 25.67
C ARG A 9 12.49 16.18 25.71
N ARG A 10 12.06 15.33 26.64
CA ARG A 10 12.48 13.91 26.86
C ARG A 10 12.51 13.00 25.62
N GLY A 11 11.88 13.38 24.51
CA GLY A 11 11.81 12.55 23.30
C GLY A 11 13.01 12.65 22.35
N LYS A 12 13.80 13.73 22.40
CA LYS A 12 14.93 13.91 21.46
C LYS A 12 16.20 13.19 21.87
N THR A 13 16.42 13.02 23.18
CA THR A 13 17.63 12.40 23.75
C THR A 13 17.64 10.89 23.61
N LEU A 14 16.49 10.21 23.75
CA LEU A 14 16.40 8.76 23.59
C LEU A 14 16.68 8.31 22.14
N PHE A 15 16.16 9.05 21.16
CA PHE A 15 16.39 8.74 19.74
C PHE A 15 17.87 8.92 19.36
N SER A 16 18.51 10.01 19.79
CA SER A 16 19.94 10.22 19.55
C SER A 16 20.82 9.18 20.25
N LEU A 17 20.44 8.72 21.44
CA LEU A 17 21.17 7.68 22.17
C LEU A 17 21.06 6.31 21.49
N LEU A 18 19.87 5.96 20.98
CA LEU A 18 19.67 4.73 20.20
C LEU A 18 20.48 4.75 18.91
N GLN A 19 20.51 5.87 18.19
CA GLN A 19 21.31 6.02 16.97
C GLN A 19 22.82 5.91 17.24
N LEU A 20 23.30 6.48 18.35
CA LEU A 20 24.72 6.37 18.75
C LEU A 20 25.09 4.94 19.17
N GLN A 21 24.17 4.21 19.81
CA GLN A 21 24.36 2.82 20.19
C GLN A 21 24.40 1.89 18.97
N GLU A 22 23.53 2.11 17.98
CA GLU A 22 23.56 1.39 16.71
C GLU A 22 24.83 1.69 15.91
N TYR A 23 25.26 2.97 15.88
CA TYR A 23 26.49 3.37 15.21
C TYR A 23 27.72 2.71 15.85
N GLY A 24 27.81 2.68 17.17
CA GLY A 24 28.90 2.01 17.88
C GLY A 24 28.96 0.50 17.62
N PHE A 25 27.81 -0.16 17.52
CA PHE A 25 27.73 -1.60 17.30
C PHE A 25 28.24 -2.01 15.90
N GLU A 26 27.92 -1.24 14.86
CA GLU A 26 28.41 -1.51 13.50
C GLU A 26 29.93 -1.35 13.39
N HIS A 27 30.52 -0.38 14.10
CA HIS A 27 31.98 -0.21 14.13
C HIS A 27 32.68 -1.41 14.78
N ILE A 28 32.11 -1.93 15.87
CA ILE A 28 32.64 -3.09 16.58
C ILE A 28 32.61 -4.33 15.67
N LYS A 29 31.51 -4.57 14.96
CA LYS A 29 31.40 -5.69 14.00
C LYS A 29 32.43 -5.57 12.88
N ASN A 30 32.57 -4.38 12.29
CA ASN A 30 33.52 -4.14 11.21
C ASN A 30 34.97 -4.36 11.68
N ALA A 31 35.31 -3.87 12.87
CA ALA A 31 36.62 -4.07 13.48
C ALA A 31 36.90 -5.56 13.76
N TYR A 32 35.89 -6.32 14.21
CA TYR A 32 35.99 -7.76 14.43
C TYR A 32 36.31 -8.52 13.13
N VAL A 33 35.59 -8.26 12.04
CA VAL A 33 35.84 -8.87 10.73
C VAL A 33 37.23 -8.50 10.19
N GLN A 34 37.68 -7.26 10.40
CA GLN A 34 39.03 -6.82 10.04
C GLN A 34 40.10 -7.54 10.86
N GLY A 35 39.86 -7.77 12.16
CA GLY A 35 40.74 -8.55 13.04
C GLY A 35 40.90 -10.00 12.58
N LEU A 36 39.80 -10.68 12.25
CA LEU A 36 39.84 -12.05 11.72
C LEU A 36 40.65 -12.14 10.40
N ARG A 37 40.50 -11.15 9.51
CA ARG A 37 41.30 -11.07 8.28
C ARG A 37 42.78 -10.85 8.57
N ALA A 38 43.12 -10.02 9.56
CA ALA A 38 44.50 -9.78 9.98
C ALA A 38 45.16 -11.04 10.57
N LEU A 39 44.38 -11.88 11.27
CA LEU A 39 44.80 -13.17 11.81
C LEU A 39 44.81 -14.31 10.77
N ARG A 40 44.44 -14.02 9.51
CA ARG A 40 44.29 -14.99 8.39
C ARG A 40 43.18 -16.02 8.60
N GLU A 41 42.23 -15.75 9.49
CA GLU A 41 41.03 -16.56 9.73
C GLU A 41 39.92 -16.17 8.74
N TYR A 42 40.21 -16.33 7.44
CA TYR A 42 39.35 -15.85 6.37
C TYR A 42 37.98 -16.56 6.31
N THR A 43 37.92 -17.83 6.70
CA THR A 43 36.67 -18.60 6.76
C THR A 43 35.71 -18.03 7.80
N GLU A 44 36.23 -17.67 8.97
CA GLU A 44 35.43 -17.07 10.05
C GLU A 44 34.96 -15.67 9.66
N ALA A 45 35.85 -14.87 9.05
CA ALA A 45 35.48 -13.55 8.52
C ALA A 45 34.38 -13.63 7.44
N HIS A 46 34.41 -14.67 6.58
CA HIS A 46 33.39 -14.90 5.57
C HIS A 46 32.04 -15.29 6.19
N LEU A 47 32.05 -16.23 7.14
CA LEU A 47 30.83 -16.68 7.84
C LEU A 47 30.11 -15.53 8.55
N VAL A 48 30.88 -14.62 9.18
CA VAL A 48 30.30 -13.46 9.89
C VAL A 48 29.62 -12.49 8.92
N GLU A 49 30.21 -12.22 7.74
CA GLU A 49 29.58 -11.39 6.71
C GLU A 49 28.36 -12.07 6.08
N GLU A 50 28.42 -13.38 5.87
CA GLU A 50 27.30 -14.16 5.32
C GLU A 50 26.10 -14.19 6.29
N LEU A 51 26.34 -14.36 7.58
CA LEU A 51 25.29 -14.24 8.61
C LEU A 51 24.72 -12.82 8.65
N ARG A 52 25.56 -11.79 8.48
CA ARG A 52 25.12 -10.39 8.43
C ARG A 52 24.18 -10.14 7.25
N THR A 53 24.55 -10.61 6.05
CA THR A 53 23.71 -10.43 4.85
C THR A 53 22.39 -11.22 4.99
N ALA A 54 22.43 -12.44 5.53
CA ALA A 54 21.24 -13.25 5.78
C ALA A 54 20.26 -12.59 6.76
N ASP A 55 20.76 -11.98 7.85
CA ASP A 55 19.92 -11.27 8.81
C ASP A 55 19.32 -9.98 8.23
N THR A 56 20.10 -9.24 7.43
CA THR A 56 19.57 -8.07 6.71
C THR A 56 18.50 -8.47 5.70
N GLN A 57 18.68 -9.58 5.00
CA GLN A 57 17.70 -10.09 4.03
C GLN A 57 16.40 -10.50 4.74
N LYS A 58 16.48 -11.25 5.84
CA LYS A 58 15.31 -11.60 6.67
C LYS A 58 14.57 -10.36 7.19
N LYS A 59 15.30 -9.32 7.60
CA LYS A 59 14.72 -8.05 8.05
C LYS A 59 13.98 -7.32 6.93
N LEU A 60 14.54 -7.32 5.72
CA LEU A 60 13.91 -6.75 4.52
C LEU A 60 12.66 -7.54 4.12
N ASP A 61 12.70 -8.87 4.17
CA ASP A 61 11.57 -9.74 3.84
C ASP A 61 10.39 -9.60 4.83
N ILE A 62 10.69 -9.35 6.11
CA ILE A 62 9.65 -9.06 7.12
C ILE A 62 9.09 -7.66 6.88
N SER A 63 9.94 -6.66 6.62
CA SER A 63 9.50 -5.28 6.38
C SER A 63 8.66 -5.13 5.11
N SER A 64 8.99 -5.84 4.03
CA SER A 64 8.24 -5.77 2.77
C SER A 64 6.85 -6.40 2.91
N LYS A 65 6.74 -7.53 3.62
CA LYS A 65 5.45 -8.19 3.92
C LYS A 65 4.50 -7.33 4.76
N TRP A 66 5.04 -6.48 5.63
CA TRP A 66 4.23 -5.59 6.46
C TRP A 66 3.73 -4.39 5.65
N ASN A 67 4.57 -3.84 4.76
CA ASN A 67 4.20 -2.75 3.86
C ASN A 67 3.13 -3.15 2.82
N ASP A 68 3.13 -4.41 2.37
CA ASP A 68 2.07 -4.93 1.48
C ASP A 68 0.72 -5.10 2.20
N SER A 69 0.71 -5.29 3.52
CA SER A 69 -0.54 -5.45 4.28
C SER A 69 -1.31 -4.14 4.50
N ASP A 70 -0.63 -2.99 4.41
CA ASP A 70 -1.22 -1.66 4.63
C ASP A 70 -1.72 -0.99 3.33
N GLN A 71 -1.38 -1.53 2.15
CA GLN A 71 -1.90 -1.01 0.88
C GLN A 71 -3.21 -1.70 0.53
N MET A 72 -4.27 -1.29 1.21
CA MET A 72 -5.63 -1.67 0.87
C MET A 72 -5.94 -1.15 -0.54
N LYS A 73 -5.84 -2.05 -1.52
CA LYS A 73 -5.97 -1.72 -2.94
C LYS A 73 -7.41 -1.36 -3.25
N ILE A 74 -7.63 -0.13 -3.73
CA ILE A 74 -8.92 0.32 -4.26
C ILE A 74 -9.29 -0.62 -5.42
N LEU A 75 -10.55 -1.05 -5.50
CA LEU A 75 -11.03 -1.83 -6.63
C LEU A 75 -10.79 -1.05 -7.92
N SER A 76 -10.30 -1.74 -8.95
CA SER A 76 -10.22 -1.14 -10.27
C SER A 76 -11.61 -0.86 -10.83
N ASP A 77 -11.66 -0.02 -11.86
CA ASP A 77 -12.89 0.36 -12.56
C ASP A 77 -13.68 -0.88 -13.03
N THR A 78 -13.00 -1.85 -13.65
CA THR A 78 -13.61 -3.10 -14.14
C THR A 78 -14.08 -4.02 -13.02
N GLU A 79 -13.27 -4.21 -11.97
CA GLU A 79 -13.66 -5.02 -10.81
C GLU A 79 -14.85 -4.42 -10.07
N THR A 80 -14.90 -3.09 -9.98
CA THR A 80 -16.02 -2.38 -9.38
C THR A 80 -17.30 -2.61 -10.17
N LEU A 81 -17.25 -2.51 -11.50
CA LEU A 81 -18.42 -2.74 -12.34
C LEU A 81 -18.87 -4.20 -12.26
N SER A 82 -17.95 -5.16 -12.25
CA SER A 82 -18.25 -6.58 -12.05
C SER A 82 -18.98 -6.78 -10.72
N ALA A 83 -18.40 -6.33 -9.60
CA ALA A 83 -19.02 -6.46 -8.29
C ALA A 83 -20.38 -5.76 -8.20
N PHE A 84 -20.57 -4.62 -8.88
CA PHE A 84 -21.86 -3.93 -8.94
C PHE A 84 -22.94 -4.76 -9.63
N ILE A 85 -22.59 -5.45 -10.72
CA ILE A 85 -23.49 -6.28 -11.52
C ILE A 85 -23.71 -7.64 -10.84
N ASP A 86 -22.64 -8.33 -10.46
CA ASP A 86 -22.67 -9.69 -9.90
C ASP A 86 -23.43 -9.77 -8.57
N LEU A 87 -23.45 -8.67 -7.81
CA LEU A 87 -24.17 -8.55 -6.55
C LEU A 87 -25.54 -7.88 -6.69
N ASP A 88 -25.99 -7.58 -7.92
CA ASP A 88 -27.24 -6.87 -8.23
C ASP A 88 -27.46 -5.62 -7.35
N LEU A 89 -26.41 -4.83 -7.17
CA LEU A 89 -26.47 -3.67 -6.30
C LEU A 89 -27.30 -2.56 -6.93
N THR A 90 -28.20 -2.00 -6.14
CA THR A 90 -28.78 -0.69 -6.45
C THR A 90 -27.76 0.43 -6.19
N LYS A 91 -27.96 1.59 -6.81
CA LYS A 91 -27.14 2.80 -6.54
C LYS A 91 -27.10 3.14 -5.04
N ALA A 92 -28.24 3.01 -4.35
CA ALA A 92 -28.32 3.31 -2.91
C ALA A 92 -27.48 2.34 -2.08
N GLN A 93 -27.57 1.03 -2.35
CA GLN A 93 -26.77 0.00 -1.67
C GLN A 93 -25.28 0.16 -1.93
N TYR A 94 -24.89 0.45 -3.18
CA TYR A 94 -23.50 0.74 -3.52
C TYR A 94 -22.95 1.95 -2.74
N MET A 95 -23.70 3.04 -2.69
CA MET A 95 -23.30 4.24 -1.95
C MET A 95 -23.24 3.98 -0.44
N TYR A 96 -24.14 3.15 0.10
CA TYR A 96 -24.09 2.71 1.49
C TYR A 96 -22.81 1.91 1.77
N LEU A 97 -22.48 0.90 0.94
CA LEU A 97 -21.25 0.10 1.09
C LEU A 97 -20.01 0.98 1.03
N LYS A 98 -19.94 1.90 0.06
CA LYS A 98 -18.84 2.87 -0.06
C LYS A 98 -18.70 3.74 1.20
N ASN A 99 -19.81 4.25 1.74
CA ASN A 99 -19.76 5.08 2.94
C ASN A 99 -19.34 4.26 4.17
N LEU A 100 -19.90 3.06 4.33
CA LEU A 100 -19.55 2.13 5.41
C LEU A 100 -18.06 1.77 5.41
N THR A 101 -17.46 1.56 4.23
CA THR A 101 -16.03 1.25 4.14
C THR A 101 -15.17 2.50 4.37
N ASN A 102 -15.59 3.67 3.89
CA ASN A 102 -14.88 4.94 4.15
C ASN A 102 -14.84 5.30 5.64
N ASP A 103 -15.94 5.07 6.37
CA ASP A 103 -15.99 5.31 7.82
C ASP A 103 -14.97 4.44 8.58
N ARG A 104 -14.65 3.26 8.03
CA ARG A 104 -13.65 2.33 8.55
C ARG A 104 -12.23 2.62 8.03
N LYS A 105 -12.03 3.75 7.33
CA LYS A 105 -10.78 4.13 6.63
C LYS A 105 -10.36 3.13 5.55
N CYS A 106 -11.31 2.37 5.03
CA CYS A 106 -11.13 1.39 3.97
C CYS A 106 -11.73 1.93 2.67
N CYS A 107 -10.94 2.64 1.86
CA CYS A 107 -11.42 3.28 0.63
C CYS A 107 -11.52 2.29 -0.56
N ILE A 108 -12.19 1.14 -0.38
CA ILE A 108 -12.25 0.05 -1.38
C ILE A 108 -13.05 0.44 -2.63
N PHE A 109 -14.21 1.05 -2.42
CA PHE A 109 -15.18 1.32 -3.49
C PHE A 109 -14.97 2.71 -4.08
N PRO A 110 -14.74 2.84 -5.39
CA PRO A 110 -14.61 4.14 -6.03
C PRO A 110 -15.94 4.92 -6.04
N PRO A 111 -15.95 6.20 -6.39
CA PRO A 111 -17.17 6.98 -6.51
C PRO A 111 -18.10 6.46 -7.62
N TYR A 112 -19.42 6.57 -7.41
CA TYR A 112 -20.41 6.06 -8.36
C TYR A 112 -20.32 6.67 -9.77
N TYR A 113 -19.78 7.88 -9.93
CA TYR A 113 -19.59 8.47 -11.27
C TYR A 113 -18.63 7.63 -12.13
N LYS A 114 -17.66 6.92 -11.52
CA LYS A 114 -16.77 5.99 -12.22
C LYS A 114 -17.54 4.82 -12.81
N ILE A 115 -18.47 4.25 -12.07
CA ILE A 115 -19.39 3.22 -12.59
C ILE A 115 -20.19 3.76 -13.77
N GLN A 116 -20.66 5.02 -13.71
CA GLN A 116 -21.40 5.61 -14.82
C GLN A 116 -20.54 5.80 -16.08
N GLU A 117 -19.29 6.24 -15.93
CA GLU A 117 -18.34 6.36 -17.05
C GLU A 117 -18.12 5.02 -17.73
N ILE A 118 -17.86 3.96 -16.95
CA ILE A 118 -17.60 2.63 -17.49
C ILE A 118 -18.87 2.05 -18.12
N LYS A 119 -20.03 2.19 -17.48
CA LYS A 119 -21.32 1.78 -18.08
C LYS A 119 -21.55 2.44 -19.45
N ARG A 120 -21.28 3.74 -19.56
CA ARG A 120 -21.37 4.45 -20.85
C ARG A 120 -20.42 3.90 -21.90
N SER A 121 -19.20 3.50 -21.50
CA SER A 121 -18.24 2.87 -22.42
C SER A 121 -18.70 1.50 -22.93
N CYS A 122 -19.53 0.79 -22.15
CA CYS A 122 -20.07 -0.52 -22.52
C CYS A 122 -21.37 -0.42 -23.35
N TYR A 123 -22.06 0.72 -23.34
CA TYR A 123 -23.31 0.89 -24.06
C TYR A 123 -23.07 1.14 -25.56
N PRO A 124 -23.98 0.67 -26.43
CA PRO A 124 -23.93 1.00 -27.84
C PRO A 124 -24.03 2.53 -28.05
N PRO A 125 -23.53 3.05 -29.18
CA PRO A 125 -23.66 4.46 -29.53
C PRO A 125 -25.10 4.94 -29.43
N SER A 126 -25.34 6.16 -28.95
CA SER A 126 -26.72 6.66 -28.81
C SER A 126 -27.48 6.74 -30.14
N CYS A 127 -26.78 6.86 -31.27
CA CYS A 127 -27.39 6.84 -32.60
C CYS A 127 -27.90 5.46 -33.04
N THR A 128 -27.46 4.37 -32.39
CA THR A 128 -27.92 3.01 -32.68
C THR A 128 -29.02 2.54 -31.73
N ILE A 129 -29.49 3.40 -30.82
CA ILE A 129 -30.47 3.04 -29.81
C ILE A 129 -31.77 3.77 -30.08
N GLU A 130 -32.85 3.02 -30.28
CA GLU A 130 -34.21 3.54 -30.35
C GLU A 130 -34.97 3.07 -29.11
N ILE A 131 -35.43 4.01 -28.27
CA ILE A 131 -36.24 3.73 -27.09
C ILE A 131 -37.52 4.55 -27.19
N THR A 132 -38.65 3.87 -27.15
CA THR A 132 -39.99 4.48 -27.06
C THR A 132 -40.67 4.03 -25.76
N ASN A 133 -41.86 4.56 -25.48
CA ASN A 133 -42.63 4.15 -24.30
C ASN A 133 -43.04 2.66 -24.31
N THR A 134 -43.02 2.01 -25.47
CA THR A 134 -43.56 0.66 -25.66
C THR A 134 -42.53 -0.36 -26.13
N TYR A 135 -41.39 0.06 -26.67
CA TYR A 135 -40.32 -0.86 -27.08
C TYR A 135 -38.93 -0.19 -27.04
N ALA A 136 -37.90 -1.03 -27.08
CA ALA A 136 -36.53 -0.61 -27.29
C ALA A 136 -35.87 -1.52 -28.34
N LYS A 137 -35.08 -0.94 -29.26
CA LYS A 137 -34.37 -1.65 -30.31
C LYS A 137 -32.96 -1.09 -30.48
N VAL A 138 -31.99 -1.98 -30.70
CA VAL A 138 -30.64 -1.60 -31.17
C VAL A 138 -30.60 -1.77 -32.69
N ILE A 139 -30.27 -0.70 -33.41
CA ILE A 139 -30.14 -0.66 -34.86
C ILE A 139 -28.69 -0.99 -35.22
N ASN A 140 -28.47 -2.12 -35.89
CA ASN A 140 -27.15 -2.47 -36.41
C ASN A 140 -26.90 -1.67 -37.70
N ILE A 141 -25.82 -0.89 -37.77
CA ILE A 141 -25.45 -0.11 -38.98
C ILE A 141 -24.61 -0.98 -39.95
N HIS A 142 -24.95 -2.26 -40.09
CA HIS A 142 -24.34 -3.15 -41.07
C HIS A 142 -25.43 -3.67 -42.01
N ASP A 143 -25.65 -2.93 -43.09
CA ASP A 143 -26.13 -3.39 -44.41
C ASP A 143 -25.37 -2.58 -45.48
#